data_AF-A0A3A9F7P0-F1
#
_entry.id   AF-A0A3A9F7P0-F1
#
_cell.length_a   1.000
_cell.length_b   1.000
_cell.length_c   1.000
_cell.angle_alpha   90.00
_cell.angle_beta   90.00
_cell.angle_gamma   90.00
#
_symmetry.space_group_name_H-M   'P 1'
#
loop_
_entity.id
_entity.type
_entity.pdbx_description
1 polymer ?
#
loop_
_entity_poly.entity_id
_entity_poly.type
_entity_poly.pdbx_seq_one_letter_code
_entity_poly.pdbx_strand_id
1 'polypeptide(L)' 'MERYADRFWSFKRGCGSQAIYQALGDKYLSDPEECMFFDDRAENIEGARAFGMKTIQILSMEGFLNDLRKLLS' A
#
# COMPACT_ATOMS: atom_id res chain seq x y z
N MET A 1 20.86 -13.05 -9.98
CA MET A 1 19.47 -13.37 -10.36
C MET A 1 18.53 -13.35 -9.15
N GLU A 2 18.88 -13.99 -8.02
CA GLU A 2 18.03 -14.01 -6.82
C GLU A 2 17.63 -12.62 -6.28
N ARG A 3 18.54 -11.65 -6.24
CA ARG A 3 18.25 -10.26 -5.77
C ARG A 3 17.22 -9.47 -6.61
N TYR A 4 16.85 -9.94 -7.81
CA TYR A 4 15.80 -9.30 -8.63
C TYR A 4 14.44 -9.98 -8.45
N ALA A 5 14.43 -11.24 -8.04
CA ALA A 5 13.20 -12.01 -7.83
C ALA A 5 12.37 -11.42 -6.67
N ASP A 6 13.00 -10.74 -5.72
CA ASP A 6 12.32 -10.12 -4.59
C ASP A 6 11.78 -8.71 -4.89
N ARG A 7 11.92 -8.19 -6.12
CA ARG A 7 11.46 -6.83 -6.47
C ARG A 7 10.07 -6.79 -7.07
N PHE A 8 9.63 -7.87 -7.72
CA PHE A 8 8.35 -7.92 -8.44
C PHE A 8 7.32 -8.77 -7.68
N TRP A 9 6.88 -8.27 -6.53
CA TRP A 9 5.91 -8.98 -5.68
C TRP A 9 4.55 -9.13 -6.36
N SER A 10 4.13 -8.16 -7.16
CA SER A 10 2.88 -8.22 -7.92
C SER A 10 2.83 -9.40 -8.90
N PHE A 11 3.95 -9.73 -9.56
CA PHE A 11 4.02 -10.88 -10.47
C PHE A 11 3.93 -12.22 -9.73
N LYS A 12 4.51 -12.30 -8.53
CA LYS A 12 4.55 -13.55 -7.74
C LYS A 12 3.29 -13.78 -6.88
N ARG A 13 2.70 -12.70 -6.38
CA ARG A 13 1.67 -12.73 -5.34
C ARG A 13 0.33 -12.20 -5.83
N GLY A 14 0.27 -11.57 -7.00
CA GLY A 14 -0.91 -10.87 -7.51
C GLY A 14 -0.96 -9.42 -7.02
N CYS A 15 -1.52 -8.54 -7.85
CA CYS A 15 -1.82 -7.15 -7.47
C CYS A 15 -3.02 -7.14 -6.51
N GLY A 16 -2.98 -6.36 -5.44
CA GLY A 16 -4.09 -6.25 -4.48
C GLY A 16 -4.37 -7.48 -3.62
N SER A 17 -3.57 -8.56 -3.71
CA SER A 17 -3.82 -9.77 -2.94
C SER A 17 -3.37 -9.64 -1.48
N GLN A 18 -4.02 -10.35 -0.56
CA GLN A 18 -3.59 -10.40 0.84
C GLN A 18 -2.12 -10.82 1.00
N ALA A 19 -1.63 -11.70 0.12
CA ALA A 19 -0.26 -12.21 0.16
C ALA A 19 0.80 -11.11 -0.07
N ILE A 20 0.51 -10.06 -0.86
CA ILE A 20 1.47 -8.96 -1.05
C ILE A 20 1.58 -8.08 0.20
N TYR A 21 0.47 -7.83 0.90
CA TYR A 21 0.46 -7.03 2.13
C TYR A 21 1.05 -7.78 3.31
N GLN A 22 0.83 -9.11 3.40
CA GLN A 22 1.51 -9.94 4.39
C GLN A 22 3.04 -9.86 4.21
N ALA A 23 3.53 -10.03 2.97
CA ALA A 23 4.96 -9.93 2.69
C ALA A 23 5.54 -8.53 2.97
N LEU A 24 4.72 -7.47 2.79
CA LEU A 24 5.07 -6.10 3.17
C LEU A 24 5.17 -5.97 4.69
N GLY A 25 4.17 -6.48 5.42
CA GLY A 25 4.12 -6.51 6.88
C GLY A 25 5.33 -7.21 7.47
N ASP A 26 5.54 -8.47 7.10
CA ASP A 26 6.63 -9.31 7.60
C ASP A 26 8.02 -8.69 7.42
N LYS A 27 8.19 -7.85 6.38
CA LYS A 27 9.49 -7.29 6.02
C LYS A 27 9.72 -5.87 6.54
N TYR A 28 8.67 -5.05 6.63
CA TYR A 28 8.83 -3.60 6.83
C TYR A 28 7.95 -3.00 7.91
N LEU A 29 6.80 -3.60 8.24
CA LEU A 29 5.80 -2.96 9.08
C LEU A 29 5.79 -3.59 10.46
N SER A 30 5.86 -2.74 11.49
CA SER A 30 5.73 -3.18 12.89
C SER A 30 4.26 -3.25 13.33
N ASP A 31 3.41 -2.34 12.83
CA ASP A 31 1.97 -2.28 13.10
C ASP A 31 1.24 -1.71 11.85
N PRO A 32 0.38 -2.49 11.17
CA PRO A 32 -0.39 -2.01 10.03
C PRO A 32 -1.33 -0.83 10.33
N GLU A 33 -1.89 -0.73 11.53
CA GLU A 33 -2.87 0.32 11.88
C GLU A 33 -2.22 1.72 11.97
N GLU A 34 -0.91 1.74 12.25
CA GLU A 34 -0.09 2.95 12.27
C GLU A 34 0.49 3.30 10.89
N CYS A 35 0.21 2.48 9.86
CA CYS A 35 0.70 2.69 8.51
C CYS A 35 -0.33 3.42 7.63
N MET A 36 0.18 4.29 6.74
CA MET A 36 -0.61 4.96 5.72
C MET A 36 -0.19 4.50 4.32
N PHE A 37 -1.17 4.03 3.55
CA PHE A 37 -0.97 3.48 2.21
C PHE A 37 -1.65 4.35 1.14
N PHE A 38 -0.94 4.57 0.04
CA PHE A 38 -1.36 5.41 -1.06
C PHE A 38 -1.17 4.67 -2.38
N ASP A 39 -2.22 4.63 -3.19
CA ASP A 39 -2.20 3.98 -4.52
C ASP A 39 -3.33 4.59 -5.36
N ASP A 40 -3.20 4.58 -6.68
CA ASP A 40 -4.23 5.07 -7.61
C ASP A 40 -5.30 4.01 -7.90
N ARG A 41 -4.97 2.72 -7.73
CA ARG A 41 -5.86 1.60 -8.04
C ARG A 41 -6.74 1.23 -6.85
N ALA A 42 -8.06 1.23 -7.05
CA ALA A 42 -9.04 0.84 -6.03
C ALA A 42 -8.79 -0.56 -5.44
N GLU A 43 -8.42 -1.53 -6.28
CA GLU A 43 -8.10 -2.91 -5.86
C GLU A 43 -6.98 -2.94 -4.80
N ASN A 44 -5.96 -2.10 -4.95
CA ASN A 44 -4.84 -2.03 -4.03
C ASN A 44 -5.23 -1.32 -2.72
N ILE A 45 -6.12 -0.35 -2.80
CA ILE A 45 -6.66 0.36 -1.65
C ILE A 45 -7.53 -0.57 -0.80
N GLU A 46 -8.38 -1.38 -1.44
CA GLU A 46 -9.20 -2.39 -0.76
C GLU A 46 -8.34 -3.45 -0.07
N GLY A 47 -7.33 -3.96 -0.77
CA GLY A 47 -6.39 -4.94 -0.20
C GLY A 47 -5.61 -4.41 1.00
N ALA A 48 -5.09 -3.17 0.92
CA ALA A 48 -4.35 -2.55 2.01
C ALA A 48 -5.25 -2.26 3.22
N ARG A 49 -6.48 -1.81 2.98
CA ARG A 49 -7.47 -1.56 4.04
C ARG A 49 -7.88 -2.84 4.74
N ALA A 50 -8.12 -3.92 3.99
CA ALA A 50 -8.41 -5.23 4.55
C ALA A 50 -7.26 -5.80 5.39
N PHE A 51 -6.02 -5.40 5.10
CA PHE A 51 -4.84 -5.73 5.89
C PHE A 51 -4.66 -4.86 7.15
N GLY A 52 -5.50 -3.85 7.36
CA GLY A 52 -5.50 -3.00 8.56
C GLY A 52 -4.84 -1.64 8.38
N MET A 53 -4.41 -1.26 7.17
CA MET A 53 -3.78 0.05 6.94
C MET A 53 -4.81 1.18 6.78
N LYS A 54 -4.40 2.39 7.15
CA LYS A 54 -5.10 3.62 6.73
C LYS A 54 -4.79 3.85 5.26
N THR A 55 -5.80 4.16 4.44
CA THR A 55 -5.65 4.23 2.97
C THR A 55 -6.19 5.51 2.37
N ILE A 56 -5.52 6.08 1.38
CA ILE A 56 -6.03 7.15 0.51
C ILE A 56 -5.84 6.76 -0.95
N GLN A 57 -6.92 6.78 -1.73
CA GLN A 57 -6.86 6.56 -3.17
C GLN A 57 -6.49 7.87 -3.88
N ILE A 58 -5.40 7.85 -4.65
CA ILE A 58 -4.94 9.03 -5.39
C ILE A 58 -5.63 9.06 -6.75
N LEU A 59 -6.57 9.99 -6.93
CA LEU A 59 -7.27 10.21 -8.21
C LEU A 59 -6.72 11.41 -8.99
N SER A 60 -6.01 12.33 -8.30
CA SER A 60 -5.33 13.47 -8.92
C SER A 60 -4.21 13.99 -8.01
N MET A 61 -3.21 14.64 -8.61
CA MET A 61 -2.11 15.27 -7.87
C MET A 61 -2.62 16.36 -6.91
N GLU A 62 -3.55 17.20 -7.37
CA GLU A 62 -4.11 18.27 -6.55
C GLU A 62 -4.89 17.72 -5.34
N GLY A 63 -5.70 16.68 -5.56
CA GLY A 63 -6.42 16.01 -4.48
C GLY A 63 -5.46 15.44 -3.44
N PHE A 64 -4.41 14.75 -3.90
CA PHE A 64 -3.41 14.17 -3.02
C PHE A 64 -2.65 15.21 -2.19
N LEU A 65 -2.26 16.34 -2.80
CA LEU A 65 -1.62 17.43 -2.06
C LEU A 65 -2.53 18.01 -0.97
N ASN A 66 -3.83 18.12 -1.24
CA ASN A 66 -4.80 18.56 -0.24
C ASN A 66 -4.97 17.53 0.90
N ASP A 67 -4.97 16.24 0.58
CA ASP A 67 -5.06 15.18 1.59
C ASP A 67 -3.81 15.16 2.48
N LEU A 68 -2.62 15.27 1.89
CA LEU A 68 -1.36 15.37 2.65
C LEU A 68 -1.34 16.58 3.58
N ARG A 69 -1.85 17.73 3.14
CA ARG A 69 -1.94 18.94 3.98
C ARG A 69 -2.80 18.71 5.22
N LYS A 70 -3.92 18.00 5.10
CA LYS A 70 -4.82 17.68 6.23
C LYS A 70 -4.21 16.66 7.19
N LEU A 71 -3.35 15.78 6.69
CA LEU A 71 -2.71 14.74 7.49
C LEU A 71 -1.54 15.27 8.33
N LEU A 72 -0.88 16.31 7.86
CA LEU A 72 0.31 16.90 8.50
C LEU A 72 0.00 18.16 9.31
N SER A 73 -1.26 18.59 9.36
CA SER A 73 -1.74 19.75 10.13
C SER A 73 -2.09 19.36 11.56
#